data_AF-A0A7J6TSV9-F1
#
_entry.id   AF-A0A7J6TSV9-F1
#
_cell.length_a   1.000
_cell.length_b   1.000
_cell.length_c   1.000
_cell.angle_alpha   90.00
_cell.angle_beta   90.00
_cell.angle_gamma   90.00
#
_symmetry.space_group_name_H-M   'P 1'
#
loop_
_entity.id
_entity.type
_entity.pdbx_description
1 polymer ?
#
loop_
_entity_poly.entity_id
_entity_poly.type
_entity_poly.pdbx_seq_one_letter_code
_entity_poly.pdbx_strand_id
1 'polypeptide(L)'
;VITAGNTVEYSDWIGVAVAFPICFLMALGDAATGSKLSKVFRSDVAMEAMYIPIAFPNGRPFLHGALTAAAFMVGSAESFIATSILNAFNLLPRKDIPALPAFAKRAADYYETLTAYWTSGMEHADFIDRQRKVFEESWRAASREAPTPELRSVIYRMASGLIALRDTMNDGRYSEDMLEHIWHPLMPDIVDMRLEVVYWLRTTAKPIRDDKEIEQTDLMNLATELSSRLSQASITYSEKVVEGESSLSPANDIVRFQFAMSLIAKFAILSDEFYNLVRRQQKEEAHSLKWYNWGGRFCRYMKECKEYWIHWWHLPFWAYGNMTLRQRLVHPLRLSLTITLFAFPLVAWAHKE
;
A
#
# COMPACT_ATOMS: atom_id res chain seq x y z
N VAL A 1 48.24 -7.03 11.66
CA VAL A 1 49.07 -7.54 12.79
C VAL A 1 48.88 -6.60 13.97
N ILE A 2 48.00 -6.97 14.91
CA ILE A 2 48.22 -6.69 16.33
C ILE A 2 48.31 -8.07 16.94
N THR A 3 49.50 -8.65 16.84
CA THR A 3 49.93 -9.74 17.70
C THR A 3 50.08 -9.17 19.11
N ALA A 4 49.08 -9.38 19.94
CA ALA A 4 49.20 -9.45 21.39
C ALA A 4 48.35 -10.66 21.78
N GLY A 5 48.87 -11.88 21.75
CA GLY A 5 50.07 -12.27 22.48
C GLY A 5 49.67 -12.42 23.93
N ASN A 6 49.36 -13.66 24.32
CA ASN A 6 49.19 -14.09 25.71
C ASN A 6 50.23 -13.42 26.61
N THR A 7 49.84 -13.09 27.85
CA THR A 7 50.67 -12.69 29.01
C THR A 7 51.02 -11.21 29.27
N VAL A 8 50.24 -10.23 28.79
CA VAL A 8 50.35 -8.85 29.33
C VAL A 8 48.95 -8.39 29.73
N GLU A 9 48.76 -8.05 31.01
CA GLU A 9 47.52 -7.42 31.48
C GLU A 9 47.28 -6.15 30.66
N TYR A 10 46.22 -6.19 29.85
CA TYR A 10 45.82 -5.05 29.02
C TYR A 10 45.20 -3.99 29.93
N SER A 11 45.70 -2.77 29.89
CA SER A 11 45.11 -1.67 30.65
C SER A 11 43.73 -1.32 30.07
N ASP A 12 42.68 -1.42 30.88
CA ASP A 12 41.30 -1.08 30.50
C ASP A 12 41.18 0.37 29.98
N TRP A 13 42.03 1.26 30.49
CA TRP A 13 42.19 2.65 30.05
C TRP A 13 42.62 2.77 28.57
N ILE A 14 43.52 1.89 28.13
CA ILE A 14 43.95 1.83 26.72
C ILE A 14 42.80 1.30 25.85
N GLY A 15 41.99 0.37 26.38
CA GLY A 15 40.77 -0.11 25.74
C GLY A 15 39.76 1.01 25.44
N VAL A 16 39.50 1.88 26.42
CA VAL A 16 38.63 3.06 26.25
C VAL A 16 39.18 4.02 25.19
N ALA A 17 40.50 4.28 25.19
CA ALA A 17 41.13 5.17 24.22
C ALA A 17 41.06 4.62 22.77
N VAL A 18 41.24 3.31 22.58
CA VAL A 18 41.15 2.65 21.27
C VAL A 18 39.70 2.49 20.79
N ALA A 19 38.73 2.46 21.71
CA ALA A 19 37.31 2.41 21.37
C ALA A 19 36.77 3.75 20.85
N PHE A 20 37.40 4.88 21.18
CA PHE A 20 36.95 6.22 20.78
C PHE A 20 36.79 6.40 19.25
N PRO A 21 37.78 6.07 18.40
CA PRO A 21 37.62 6.17 16.94
C PRO A 21 36.49 5.30 16.38
N ILE A 22 36.27 4.12 16.97
CA ILE A 22 35.22 3.18 16.55
C ILE A 22 33.84 3.75 16.94
N CYS A 23 33.73 4.30 18.13
CA CYS A 23 32.49 4.93 18.60
C CYS A 23 32.17 6.22 17.84
N PHE A 24 33.19 6.97 17.41
CA PHE A 24 32.99 8.08 16.48
C PHE A 24 32.42 7.61 15.14
N LEU A 25 32.92 6.51 14.57
CA LEU A 25 32.38 5.94 13.34
C LEU A 25 30.94 5.43 13.52
N MET A 26 30.62 4.84 14.68
CA MET A 26 29.25 4.43 15.02
C MET A 26 28.31 5.62 15.25
N ALA A 27 28.82 6.73 15.82
CA ALA A 27 28.07 7.97 16.00
C ALA A 27 27.69 8.62 14.65
N LEU A 28 28.43 8.35 13.56
CA LEU A 28 28.01 8.71 12.20
C LEU A 28 26.74 7.98 11.75
N GLY A 29 26.26 6.98 12.50
CA GLY A 29 24.95 6.36 12.33
C GLY A 29 23.79 7.17 12.91
N ASP A 30 24.03 8.28 13.60
CA ASP A 30 22.93 9.08 14.15
C ASP A 30 22.15 9.78 13.02
N ALA A 31 20.82 9.77 13.10
CA ALA A 31 19.93 10.44 12.15
C ALA A 31 20.25 11.94 12.00
N ALA A 32 20.74 12.58 13.07
CA ALA A 32 21.16 13.99 13.07
C ALA A 32 22.34 14.28 12.13
N THR A 33 23.11 13.27 11.72
CA THR A 33 24.26 13.43 10.82
C THR A 33 23.89 13.41 9.34
N GLY A 34 22.68 12.96 8.99
CA GLY A 34 22.26 12.79 7.60
C GLY A 34 23.01 11.69 6.83
N SER A 35 23.76 10.84 7.55
CA SER A 35 24.48 9.70 7.00
C SER A 35 23.52 8.57 6.61
N LYS A 36 23.87 7.83 5.55
CA LYS A 36 23.13 6.62 5.16
C LYS A 36 23.22 5.48 6.19
N LEU A 37 24.18 5.53 7.12
CA LEU A 37 24.34 4.55 8.20
C LEU A 37 23.18 4.59 9.20
N SER A 38 22.49 5.74 9.32
CA SER A 38 21.30 5.89 10.18
C SER A 38 20.11 5.01 9.81
N LYS A 39 20.13 4.43 8.60
CA LYS A 39 19.14 3.45 8.16
C LYS A 39 19.47 2.01 8.58
N VAL A 40 20.68 1.75 9.06
CA VAL A 40 21.20 0.39 9.29
C VAL A 40 21.25 0.06 10.77
N PHE A 41 21.73 0.98 11.62
CA PHE A 41 21.82 0.75 13.05
C PHE A 41 21.56 2.04 13.83
N ARG A 42 21.09 1.86 15.05
CA ARG A 42 20.94 2.93 16.04
C ARG A 42 22.30 3.19 16.69
N SER A 43 22.80 4.42 16.54
CA SER A 43 24.15 4.80 16.97
C SER A 43 24.36 4.74 18.48
N ASP A 44 23.35 5.09 19.26
CA ASP A 44 23.33 4.99 20.73
C ASP A 44 23.57 3.54 21.20
N VAL A 45 22.76 2.60 20.70
CA VAL A 45 22.84 1.18 21.07
C VAL A 45 24.19 0.56 20.64
N ALA A 46 24.69 0.93 19.45
CA ALA A 46 25.97 0.42 18.95
C ALA A 46 27.17 0.90 19.79
N MET A 47 27.15 2.16 20.24
CA MET A 47 28.20 2.72 21.09
C MET A 47 28.17 2.13 22.51
N GLU A 48 26.97 1.94 23.08
CA GLU A 48 26.80 1.31 24.40
C GLU A 48 27.25 -0.15 24.40
N ALA A 49 26.89 -0.92 23.37
CA ALA A 49 27.31 -2.31 23.22
C ALA A 49 28.85 -2.47 23.12
N MET A 50 29.57 -1.43 22.69
CA MET A 50 31.03 -1.40 22.64
C MET A 50 31.66 -1.01 23.98
N TYR A 51 31.10 -0.02 24.70
CA TYR A 51 31.69 0.49 25.96
C TYR A 51 31.34 -0.34 27.20
N ILE A 52 30.16 -0.94 27.28
CA ILE A 52 29.75 -1.71 28.47
C ILE A 52 30.75 -2.84 28.80
N PRO A 53 31.19 -3.68 27.84
CA PRO A 53 32.12 -4.78 28.15
C PRO A 53 33.56 -4.31 28.43
N ILE A 54 33.89 -3.07 28.03
CA ILE A 54 35.18 -2.42 28.31
C ILE A 54 35.15 -1.77 29.71
N ALA A 55 33.99 -1.26 30.14
CA ALA A 55 33.81 -0.64 31.45
C ALA A 55 33.64 -1.65 32.60
N PHE A 56 33.19 -2.88 32.31
CA PHE A 56 33.04 -3.97 33.27
C PHE A 56 33.84 -5.23 32.85
N PRO A 57 35.18 -5.16 32.92
CA PRO A 57 36.05 -6.20 32.37
C PRO A 57 36.16 -7.44 33.27
N ASN A 58 35.72 -8.60 32.80
CA ASN A 58 36.08 -9.91 33.38
C ASN A 58 37.40 -10.41 32.77
N GLY A 59 38.48 -9.66 32.97
CA GLY A 59 39.85 -10.06 32.64
C GLY A 59 40.29 -9.94 31.16
N ARG A 60 39.38 -9.65 30.21
CA ARG A 60 39.71 -9.37 28.79
C ARG A 60 38.73 -8.36 28.13
N PRO A 61 38.85 -7.05 28.41
CA PRO A 61 37.91 -6.00 27.95
C PRO A 61 37.70 -5.98 26.44
N PHE A 62 38.78 -6.04 25.67
CA PHE A 62 38.74 -5.93 24.21
C PHE A 62 38.09 -7.15 23.56
N LEU A 63 38.40 -8.35 24.08
CA LEU A 63 37.78 -9.58 23.60
C LEU A 63 36.28 -9.59 23.94
N HIS A 64 35.89 -9.09 25.11
CA HIS A 64 34.48 -9.00 25.50
C HIS A 64 33.74 -7.95 24.67
N GLY A 65 34.32 -6.77 24.44
CA GLY A 65 33.76 -5.75 23.56
C GLY A 65 33.56 -6.26 22.12
N ALA A 66 34.56 -6.96 21.58
CA ALA A 66 34.45 -7.58 20.26
C ALA A 66 33.38 -8.69 20.21
N LEU A 67 33.28 -9.52 21.25
CA LEU A 67 32.26 -10.58 21.34
C LEU A 67 30.85 -10.01 21.49
N THR A 68 30.66 -8.96 22.28
CA THR A 68 29.35 -8.29 22.44
C THR A 68 28.94 -7.57 21.16
N ALA A 69 29.88 -6.90 20.47
CA ALA A 69 29.62 -6.33 19.16
C ALA A 69 29.27 -7.41 18.11
N ALA A 70 29.96 -8.56 18.14
CA ALA A 70 29.63 -9.69 17.28
C ALA A 70 28.25 -10.28 17.61
N ALA A 71 27.92 -10.44 18.89
CA ALA A 71 26.61 -10.90 19.36
C ALA A 71 25.50 -9.92 18.94
N PHE A 72 25.74 -8.62 19.00
CA PHE A 72 24.82 -7.60 18.51
C PHE A 72 24.59 -7.69 17.00
N MET A 73 25.66 -7.92 16.21
CA MET A 73 25.52 -8.15 14.76
C MET A 73 24.70 -9.41 14.47
N VAL A 74 24.94 -10.51 15.21
CA VAL A 74 24.18 -11.76 15.08
C VAL A 74 22.71 -11.57 15.49
N GLY A 75 22.42 -10.91 16.61
CA GLY A 75 21.04 -10.64 17.06
C GLY A 75 20.28 -9.69 16.13
N SER A 76 20.98 -8.74 15.51
CA SER A 76 20.42 -7.88 14.46
C SER A 76 20.08 -8.70 13.20
N ALA A 77 20.95 -9.64 12.81
CA ALA A 77 20.69 -10.55 11.70
C ALA A 77 19.55 -11.53 12.01
N GLU A 78 19.44 -12.01 13.25
CA GLU A 78 18.33 -12.85 13.71
C GLU A 78 16.99 -12.11 13.58
N SER A 79 16.92 -10.85 14.02
CA SER A 79 15.73 -10.02 13.88
C SER A 79 15.33 -9.84 12.41
N PHE A 80 16.31 -9.69 11.52
CA PHE A 80 16.09 -9.64 10.08
C PHE A 80 15.54 -10.96 9.55
N ILE A 81 16.12 -12.10 9.94
CA ILE A 81 15.65 -13.45 9.55
C ILE A 81 14.23 -13.69 10.08
N ALA A 82 13.94 -13.38 11.35
CA ALA A 82 12.62 -13.56 11.94
C ALA A 82 11.57 -12.68 11.23
N THR A 83 11.90 -11.42 10.94
CA THR A 83 11.02 -10.51 10.18
C THR A 83 10.82 -11.01 8.75
N SER A 84 11.86 -11.56 8.11
CA SER A 84 11.78 -12.17 6.78
C SER A 84 10.83 -13.36 6.76
N ILE A 85 10.92 -14.22 7.78
CA ILE A 85 10.06 -15.38 7.97
C ILE A 85 8.61 -14.92 8.22
N LEU A 86 8.38 -14.01 9.16
CA LEU A 86 7.06 -13.46 9.46
C LEU A 86 6.42 -12.77 8.24
N ASN A 87 7.22 -12.05 7.45
CA ASN A 87 6.77 -11.46 6.20
C ASN A 87 6.38 -12.53 5.16
N ALA A 88 7.19 -13.59 5.02
CA ALA A 88 6.88 -14.70 4.12
C ALA A 88 5.58 -15.43 4.50
N PHE A 89 5.26 -15.47 5.80
CA PHE A 89 4.02 -16.02 6.34
C PHE A 89 2.84 -15.02 6.38
N ASN A 90 3.00 -13.79 5.89
CA ASN A 90 2.00 -12.71 6.00
C ASN A 90 1.52 -12.42 7.43
N LEU A 91 2.37 -12.68 8.42
CA LEU A 91 2.07 -12.43 9.82
C LEU A 91 2.40 -10.98 10.23
N LEU A 92 2.98 -10.19 9.32
CA LEU A 92 3.21 -8.76 9.50
C LEU A 92 2.05 -7.93 8.93
N PRO A 93 1.65 -6.83 9.59
CA PRO A 93 0.67 -5.90 9.04
C PRO A 93 1.19 -5.30 7.73
N ARG A 94 0.52 -5.61 6.61
CA ARG A 94 0.85 -5.05 5.30
C ARG A 94 0.42 -3.60 5.23
N LYS A 95 1.34 -2.72 4.83
CA LYS A 95 1.07 -1.28 4.70
C LYS A 95 0.12 -0.97 3.54
N ASP A 96 0.14 -1.80 2.49
CA ASP A 96 -0.64 -1.59 1.27
C ASP A 96 -1.58 -2.77 0.98
N ILE A 97 -2.85 -2.45 0.72
CA ILE A 97 -3.85 -3.39 0.20
C ILE A 97 -3.38 -3.80 -1.21
N PRO A 98 -3.36 -5.10 -1.58
CA PRO A 98 -2.98 -5.53 -2.93
C PRO A 98 -3.78 -4.77 -4.01
N ALA A 99 -3.18 -4.51 -5.17
CA ALA A 99 -3.74 -3.56 -6.15
C ALA A 99 -5.14 -3.94 -6.65
N LEU A 100 -5.43 -5.24 -6.83
CA LEU A 100 -6.74 -5.73 -7.28
C LEU A 100 -7.87 -5.44 -6.26
N PRO A 101 -7.77 -5.86 -4.97
CA PRO A 101 -8.69 -5.44 -3.92
C PRO A 101 -8.80 -3.91 -3.74
N ALA A 102 -7.68 -3.19 -3.87
CA ALA A 102 -7.69 -1.73 -3.76
C ALA A 102 -8.51 -1.11 -4.90
N PHE A 103 -8.29 -1.55 -6.14
CA PHE A 103 -9.10 -1.15 -7.30
C PHE A 103 -10.57 -1.49 -7.11
N ALA A 104 -10.90 -2.71 -6.70
CA ALA A 104 -12.30 -3.12 -6.53
C ALA A 104 -13.04 -2.22 -5.53
N LYS A 105 -12.40 -1.88 -4.40
CA LYS A 105 -12.95 -0.93 -3.42
C LYS A 105 -13.13 0.46 -4.03
N ARG A 106 -12.12 1.00 -4.70
CA ARG A 106 -12.20 2.35 -5.30
C ARG A 106 -13.19 2.43 -6.46
N ALA A 107 -13.31 1.36 -7.24
CA ALA A 107 -14.30 1.23 -8.30
C ALA A 107 -15.73 1.22 -7.72
N ALA A 108 -15.95 0.49 -6.63
CA ALA A 108 -17.22 0.50 -5.90
C ALA A 108 -17.57 1.90 -5.38
N ASP A 109 -16.64 2.55 -4.68
CA ASP A 109 -16.86 3.89 -4.10
C ASP A 109 -17.14 4.94 -5.19
N TYR A 110 -16.43 4.87 -6.32
CA TYR A 110 -16.62 5.80 -7.44
C TYR A 110 -17.93 5.54 -8.20
N TYR A 111 -18.29 4.26 -8.43
CA TYR A 111 -19.57 3.89 -9.02
C TYR A 111 -20.75 4.31 -8.14
N GLU A 112 -20.68 4.06 -6.83
CA GLU A 112 -21.67 4.49 -5.84
C GLU A 112 -21.87 6.02 -5.90
N THR A 113 -20.76 6.76 -5.96
CA THR A 113 -20.77 8.22 -6.10
C THR A 113 -21.44 8.65 -7.40
N LEU A 114 -21.03 8.11 -8.55
CA LEU A 114 -21.60 8.51 -9.84
C LEU A 114 -23.09 8.19 -9.93
N THR A 115 -23.49 6.98 -9.55
CA THR A 115 -24.91 6.57 -9.59
C THR A 115 -25.80 7.31 -8.59
N ALA A 116 -25.24 7.85 -7.50
CA ALA A 116 -25.97 8.72 -6.59
C ALA A 116 -26.17 10.15 -7.11
N TYR A 117 -25.20 10.69 -7.85
CA TYR A 117 -25.16 12.12 -8.19
C TYR A 117 -25.27 12.43 -9.69
N TRP A 118 -25.30 11.45 -10.59
CA TRP A 118 -25.26 11.70 -12.04
C TRP A 118 -26.41 12.58 -12.57
N THR A 119 -27.57 12.58 -11.91
CA THR A 119 -28.71 13.44 -12.27
C THR A 119 -28.54 14.91 -11.85
N SER A 120 -27.62 15.21 -10.92
CA SER A 120 -27.34 16.56 -10.41
C SER A 120 -26.40 17.39 -11.31
N GLY A 121 -25.91 16.82 -12.41
CA GLY A 121 -24.95 17.49 -13.29
C GLY A 121 -23.66 17.85 -12.55
N MET A 122 -23.25 19.12 -12.62
CA MET A 122 -21.96 19.61 -12.11
C MET A 122 -21.98 20.14 -10.66
N GLU A 123 -23.10 20.04 -9.94
CA GLU A 123 -23.21 20.56 -8.56
C GLU A 123 -22.19 19.97 -7.59
N HIS A 124 -21.85 18.68 -7.77
CA HIS A 124 -20.93 17.96 -6.91
C HIS A 124 -19.59 17.66 -7.59
N ALA A 125 -19.24 18.39 -8.65
CA ALA A 125 -18.06 18.13 -9.48
C ALA A 125 -16.77 18.01 -8.67
N ASP A 126 -16.52 18.91 -7.71
CA ASP A 126 -15.31 18.88 -6.86
C ASP A 126 -15.20 17.61 -6.00
N PHE A 127 -16.33 17.07 -5.53
CA PHE A 127 -16.34 15.82 -4.79
C PHE A 127 -16.09 14.63 -5.72
N ILE A 128 -16.76 14.62 -6.87
CA ILE A 128 -16.65 13.55 -7.87
C ILE A 128 -15.24 13.49 -8.46
N ASP A 129 -14.62 14.64 -8.77
CA ASP A 129 -13.27 14.72 -9.31
C ASP A 129 -12.20 14.31 -8.30
N ARG A 130 -12.45 14.52 -7.00
CA ARG A 130 -11.59 13.94 -5.93
C ARG A 130 -11.66 12.42 -5.93
N GLN A 131 -12.85 11.83 -6.03
CA GLN A 131 -13.01 10.37 -6.12
C GLN A 131 -12.37 9.81 -7.40
N ARG A 132 -12.55 10.52 -8.52
CA ARG A 132 -11.95 10.17 -9.81
C ARG A 132 -10.43 10.06 -9.74
N LYS A 133 -9.73 11.03 -9.12
CA LYS A 133 -8.26 10.99 -9.02
C LYS A 133 -7.78 9.73 -8.28
N VAL A 134 -8.43 9.40 -7.17
CA VAL A 134 -8.08 8.21 -6.38
C VAL A 134 -8.42 6.92 -7.13
N PHE A 135 -9.54 6.91 -7.87
CA PHE A 135 -9.88 5.80 -8.76
C PHE A 135 -8.85 5.63 -9.88
N GLU A 136 -8.41 6.71 -10.51
CA GLU A 136 -7.44 6.70 -11.61
C GLU A 136 -6.10 6.08 -11.24
N GLU A 137 -5.60 6.41 -10.06
CA GLU A 137 -4.38 5.80 -9.51
C GLU A 137 -4.57 4.29 -9.29
N SER A 138 -5.74 3.89 -8.75
CA SER A 138 -6.01 2.50 -8.41
C SER A 138 -6.15 1.58 -9.64
N TRP A 139 -6.85 2.01 -10.70
CA TRP A 139 -7.04 1.16 -11.88
C TRP A 139 -5.74 1.02 -12.70
N ARG A 140 -4.90 2.06 -12.73
CA ARG A 140 -3.56 1.99 -13.36
C ARG A 140 -2.64 1.03 -12.62
N ALA A 141 -2.71 0.99 -11.29
CA ALA A 141 -1.96 0.02 -10.50
C ALA A 141 -2.48 -1.42 -10.74
N ALA A 142 -3.80 -1.61 -10.65
CA ALA A 142 -4.43 -2.92 -10.84
C ALA A 142 -4.21 -3.48 -12.26
N SER A 143 -4.28 -2.66 -13.31
CA SER A 143 -4.04 -3.11 -14.69
C SER A 143 -2.60 -3.56 -14.95
N ARG A 144 -1.61 -2.98 -14.25
CA ARG A 144 -0.20 -3.39 -14.31
C ARG A 144 0.04 -4.72 -13.58
N GLU A 145 -0.64 -4.92 -12.45
CA GLU A 145 -0.53 -6.13 -11.63
C GLU A 145 -1.46 -7.27 -12.06
N ALA A 146 -2.43 -7.00 -12.96
CA ALA A 146 -3.34 -8.00 -13.48
C ALA A 146 -2.57 -9.14 -14.18
N PRO A 147 -2.70 -10.39 -13.71
CA PRO A 147 -1.88 -11.50 -14.19
C PRO A 147 -2.38 -12.07 -15.52
N THR A 148 -3.67 -11.95 -15.82
CA THR A 148 -4.25 -12.39 -17.09
C THR A 148 -4.62 -11.21 -17.99
N PRO A 149 -4.49 -11.35 -19.33
CA PRO A 149 -4.98 -10.34 -20.27
C PRO A 149 -6.49 -10.07 -20.15
N GLU A 150 -7.26 -11.11 -19.81
CA GLU A 150 -8.71 -11.04 -19.60
C GLU A 150 -9.04 -10.12 -18.41
N LEU A 151 -8.42 -10.34 -17.25
CA LEU A 151 -8.64 -9.49 -16.08
C LEU A 151 -8.23 -8.04 -16.36
N ARG A 152 -7.11 -7.85 -17.08
CA ARG A 152 -6.66 -6.52 -17.49
C ARG A 152 -7.70 -5.84 -18.39
N SER A 153 -8.25 -6.56 -19.37
CA SER A 153 -9.30 -6.06 -20.27
C SER A 153 -10.54 -5.61 -19.50
N VAL A 154 -11.00 -6.42 -18.54
CA VAL A 154 -12.16 -6.08 -17.71
C VAL A 154 -11.91 -4.83 -16.87
N ILE A 155 -10.73 -4.70 -16.24
CA ILE A 155 -10.35 -3.48 -15.49
C ILE A 155 -10.40 -2.24 -16.39
N TYR A 156 -9.87 -2.33 -17.62
CA TYR A 156 -9.93 -1.23 -18.59
C TYR A 156 -11.37 -0.86 -18.97
N ARG A 157 -12.23 -1.86 -19.23
CA ARG A 157 -13.64 -1.65 -19.59
C ARG A 157 -14.44 -1.05 -18.44
N MET A 158 -14.16 -1.47 -17.20
CA MET A 158 -14.75 -0.88 -15.99
C MET A 158 -14.32 0.59 -15.85
N ALA A 159 -13.02 0.87 -15.99
CA ALA A 159 -12.50 2.23 -15.89
C ALA A 159 -13.04 3.16 -16.96
N SER A 160 -13.09 2.72 -18.21
CA SER A 160 -13.66 3.53 -19.29
C SER A 160 -15.15 3.79 -19.08
N GLY A 161 -15.90 2.80 -18.56
CA GLY A 161 -17.32 2.97 -18.23
C GLY A 161 -17.59 4.06 -17.19
N LEU A 162 -16.83 4.08 -16.08
CA LEU A 162 -16.99 5.10 -15.04
C LEU A 162 -16.52 6.48 -15.49
N ILE A 163 -15.45 6.55 -16.29
CA ILE A 163 -14.99 7.82 -16.86
C ILE A 163 -16.05 8.38 -17.82
N ALA A 164 -16.59 7.55 -18.71
CA ALA A 164 -17.64 7.95 -19.63
C ALA A 164 -18.93 8.38 -18.90
N LEU A 165 -19.30 7.70 -17.82
CA LEU A 165 -20.47 8.06 -17.00
C LEU A 165 -20.28 9.41 -16.28
N ARG A 166 -19.05 9.73 -15.86
CA ARG A 166 -18.75 11.06 -15.31
C ARG A 166 -18.91 12.13 -16.40
N ASP A 167 -18.49 11.83 -17.63
CA ASP A 167 -18.55 12.81 -18.71
C ASP A 167 -19.99 13.15 -19.15
N THR A 168 -20.96 12.26 -18.93
CA THR A 168 -22.38 12.59 -19.19
C THR A 168 -22.92 13.68 -18.27
N MET A 169 -22.24 14.01 -17.18
CA MET A 169 -22.68 15.07 -16.25
C MET A 169 -22.18 16.45 -16.67
N ASN A 170 -21.15 16.54 -17.53
CA ASN A 170 -20.53 17.82 -17.92
C ASN A 170 -21.52 18.72 -18.68
N ASP A 171 -22.49 18.13 -19.36
CA ASP A 171 -23.47 18.83 -20.20
C ASP A 171 -24.65 19.41 -19.39
N GLY A 172 -24.58 19.40 -18.06
CA GLY A 172 -25.55 20.00 -17.16
C GLY A 172 -26.60 19.01 -16.62
N ARG A 173 -27.63 19.56 -15.96
CA ARG A 173 -28.75 18.77 -15.42
C ARG A 173 -29.64 18.23 -16.54
N TYR A 174 -30.40 17.17 -16.26
CA TYR A 174 -31.46 16.68 -17.16
C TYR A 174 -32.72 17.53 -17.03
N SER A 175 -33.57 17.52 -18.06
CA SER A 175 -34.91 18.12 -18.00
C SER A 175 -35.76 17.51 -16.86
N GLU A 176 -36.67 18.32 -16.31
CA GLU A 176 -37.57 17.89 -15.22
C GLU A 176 -38.45 16.71 -15.65
N ASP A 177 -39.00 16.75 -16.88
CA ASP A 177 -39.83 15.65 -17.40
C ASP A 177 -39.09 14.31 -17.51
N MET A 178 -37.80 14.33 -17.88
CA MET A 178 -36.97 13.12 -17.88
C MET A 178 -36.77 12.58 -16.47
N LEU A 179 -36.57 13.48 -15.50
CA LEU A 179 -36.41 13.10 -14.11
C LEU A 179 -37.70 12.51 -13.54
N GLU A 180 -38.85 13.13 -13.86
CA GLU A 180 -40.15 12.73 -13.34
C GLU A 180 -40.65 11.42 -13.95
N HIS A 181 -40.58 11.29 -15.28
CA HIS A 181 -41.23 10.19 -15.99
C HIS A 181 -40.31 9.01 -16.31
N ILE A 182 -38.99 9.18 -16.22
CA ILE A 182 -38.03 8.09 -16.49
C ILE A 182 -37.16 7.78 -15.28
N TRP A 183 -36.48 8.76 -14.69
CA TRP A 183 -35.57 8.51 -13.56
C TRP A 183 -36.29 8.04 -12.30
N HIS A 184 -37.31 8.77 -11.82
CA HIS A 184 -37.99 8.45 -10.57
C HIS A 184 -38.58 7.03 -10.55
N PRO A 185 -39.24 6.55 -11.63
CA PRO A 185 -39.70 5.17 -11.70
C PRO A 185 -38.59 4.11 -11.63
N LEU A 186 -37.40 4.41 -12.15
CA LEU A 186 -36.27 3.47 -12.21
C LEU A 186 -35.35 3.54 -10.98
N MET A 187 -35.53 4.55 -10.12
CA MET A 187 -34.64 4.80 -8.98
C MET A 187 -34.51 3.59 -8.03
N PRO A 188 -35.57 2.84 -7.68
CA PRO A 188 -35.44 1.64 -6.86
C PRO A 188 -34.49 0.59 -7.47
N ASP A 189 -34.65 0.29 -8.77
CA ASP A 189 -33.85 -0.70 -9.47
C ASP A 189 -32.37 -0.29 -9.55
N ILE A 190 -32.12 1.01 -9.72
CA ILE A 190 -30.78 1.59 -9.75
C ILE A 190 -30.14 1.51 -8.36
N VAL A 191 -30.91 1.72 -7.29
CA VAL A 191 -30.44 1.57 -5.91
C VAL A 191 -30.07 0.12 -5.62
N ASP A 192 -30.93 -0.84 -5.99
CA ASP A 192 -30.68 -2.27 -5.75
C ASP A 192 -29.44 -2.75 -6.49
N MET A 193 -29.32 -2.43 -7.78
CA MET A 193 -28.12 -2.73 -8.57
C MET A 193 -26.88 -2.05 -7.99
N ARG A 194 -26.99 -0.80 -7.52
CA ARG A 194 -25.87 -0.10 -6.89
C ARG A 194 -25.38 -0.82 -5.64
N LEU A 195 -26.29 -1.23 -4.77
CA LEU A 195 -25.95 -1.94 -3.53
C LEU A 195 -25.27 -3.28 -3.84
N GLU A 196 -25.80 -4.04 -4.80
CA GLU A 196 -25.22 -5.31 -5.23
C GLU A 196 -23.81 -5.15 -5.83
N VAL A 197 -23.61 -4.20 -6.75
CA VAL A 197 -22.29 -3.93 -7.33
C VAL A 197 -21.28 -3.59 -6.25
N VAL A 198 -21.67 -2.70 -5.32
CA VAL A 198 -20.80 -2.27 -4.22
C VAL A 198 -20.48 -3.44 -3.29
N TYR A 199 -21.46 -4.28 -2.97
CA TYR A 199 -21.29 -5.45 -2.13
C TYR A 199 -20.29 -6.44 -2.74
N TRP A 200 -20.48 -6.84 -3.99
CA TRP A 200 -19.63 -7.85 -4.64
C TRP A 200 -18.21 -7.35 -4.84
N LEU A 201 -18.03 -6.11 -5.30
CA LEU A 201 -16.70 -5.51 -5.46
C LEU A 201 -15.97 -5.39 -4.12
N ARG A 202 -16.62 -4.94 -3.04
CA ARG A 202 -15.97 -4.86 -1.72
C ARG A 202 -15.64 -6.25 -1.15
N THR A 203 -16.39 -7.28 -1.52
CA THR A 203 -16.18 -8.65 -1.05
C THR A 203 -14.96 -9.32 -1.72
N THR A 204 -14.52 -8.85 -2.89
CA THR A 204 -13.28 -9.32 -3.55
C THR A 204 -12.02 -9.18 -2.68
N ALA A 205 -12.01 -8.22 -1.76
CA ALA A 205 -10.89 -7.99 -0.84
C ALA A 205 -10.78 -9.07 0.25
N LYS A 206 -11.85 -9.81 0.53
CA LYS A 206 -11.84 -10.90 1.52
C LYS A 206 -11.32 -12.18 0.85
N PRO A 207 -10.31 -12.87 1.39
CA PRO A 207 -9.84 -14.13 0.82
C PRO A 207 -10.96 -15.20 0.88
N ILE A 208 -11.13 -15.95 -0.20
CA ILE A 208 -11.97 -17.15 -0.21
C ILE A 208 -11.24 -18.27 0.54
N ARG A 209 -11.97 -19.04 1.34
CA ARG A 209 -11.48 -20.30 1.90
C ARG A 209 -11.61 -21.41 0.86
N ASP A 210 -10.63 -22.32 0.79
CA ASP A 210 -10.56 -23.41 -0.20
C ASP A 210 -11.85 -24.24 -0.32
N ASP A 211 -12.61 -24.37 0.76
CA ASP A 211 -13.83 -25.16 0.89
C ASP A 211 -15.09 -24.46 0.37
N LYS A 212 -15.03 -23.16 0.08
CA LYS A 212 -16.18 -22.39 -0.37
C LYS A 212 -16.27 -22.31 -1.89
N GLU A 213 -17.48 -22.49 -2.40
CA GLU A 213 -17.80 -22.21 -3.80
C GLU A 213 -17.81 -20.69 -4.06
N ILE A 214 -17.60 -20.33 -5.32
CA ILE A 214 -17.74 -18.93 -5.76
C ILE A 214 -19.23 -18.61 -5.75
N GLU A 215 -19.64 -17.73 -4.85
CA GLU A 215 -21.03 -17.26 -4.78
C GLU A 215 -21.43 -16.66 -6.14
N GLN A 216 -22.61 -17.05 -6.63
CA GLN A 216 -23.18 -16.49 -7.85
C GLN A 216 -23.77 -15.11 -7.53
N THR A 217 -23.52 -14.14 -8.42
CA THR A 217 -24.12 -12.81 -8.32
C THR A 217 -25.39 -12.74 -9.15
N ASP A 218 -26.28 -11.81 -8.81
CA ASP A 218 -27.52 -11.54 -9.57
C ASP A 218 -27.37 -10.32 -10.50
N LEU A 219 -26.15 -9.80 -10.65
CA LEU A 219 -25.88 -8.52 -11.34
C LEU A 219 -26.30 -8.52 -12.82
N MET A 220 -26.19 -9.66 -13.50
CA MET A 220 -26.62 -9.80 -14.89
C MET A 220 -28.15 -9.69 -15.03
N ASN A 221 -28.89 -10.31 -14.12
CA ASN A 221 -30.35 -10.27 -14.14
C ASN A 221 -30.85 -8.86 -13.82
N LEU A 222 -30.28 -8.22 -12.79
CA LEU A 222 -30.58 -6.82 -12.46
C LEU A 222 -30.28 -5.86 -13.62
N ALA A 223 -29.14 -6.03 -14.32
CA ALA A 223 -28.81 -5.22 -15.48
C ALA A 223 -29.82 -5.41 -16.64
N THR A 224 -30.30 -6.65 -16.82
CA THR A 224 -31.30 -7.00 -17.84
C THR A 224 -32.67 -6.42 -17.49
N GLU A 225 -33.08 -6.55 -16.23
CA GLU A 225 -34.34 -6.00 -15.72
C GLU A 225 -34.35 -4.47 -15.86
N LEU A 226 -33.26 -3.80 -15.47
CA LEU A 226 -33.15 -2.35 -15.60
C LEU A 226 -33.25 -1.90 -17.07
N SER A 227 -32.61 -2.62 -17.99
CA SER A 227 -32.66 -2.31 -19.41
C SER A 227 -34.08 -2.49 -19.99
N SER A 228 -34.80 -3.51 -19.53
CA SER A 228 -36.20 -3.74 -19.88
C SER A 228 -37.08 -2.62 -19.35
N ARG A 229 -36.95 -2.26 -18.06
CA ARG A 229 -37.73 -1.19 -17.45
C ARG A 229 -37.41 0.19 -18.03
N LEU A 230 -36.16 0.46 -18.39
CA LEU A 230 -35.78 1.69 -19.09
C LEU A 230 -36.51 1.80 -20.43
N SER A 231 -36.60 0.69 -21.17
CA SER A 231 -37.31 0.64 -22.45
C SER A 231 -38.81 0.89 -22.26
N GLN A 232 -39.41 0.28 -21.24
CA GLN A 232 -40.82 0.49 -20.89
C GLN A 232 -41.09 1.94 -20.47
N ALA A 233 -40.27 2.51 -19.58
CA ALA A 233 -40.39 3.90 -19.14
C ALA A 233 -40.24 4.88 -20.31
N SER A 234 -39.35 4.60 -21.27
CA SER A 234 -39.18 5.41 -22.48
C SER A 234 -40.42 5.38 -23.39
N ILE A 235 -41.08 4.22 -23.51
CA ILE A 235 -42.33 4.07 -24.27
C ILE A 235 -43.46 4.85 -23.58
N THR A 236 -43.65 4.64 -22.28
CA THR A 236 -44.69 5.35 -21.50
C THR A 236 -44.50 6.86 -21.52
N TYR A 237 -43.25 7.35 -21.44
CA TYR A 237 -42.95 8.77 -21.61
C TYR A 237 -43.32 9.27 -23.01
N SER A 238 -43.01 8.50 -24.06
CA SER A 238 -43.35 8.86 -25.44
C SER A 238 -44.88 8.95 -25.64
N GLU A 239 -45.64 8.02 -25.06
CA GLU A 239 -47.12 8.04 -25.07
C GLU A 239 -47.66 9.32 -24.42
N LYS A 240 -47.16 9.67 -23.22
CA LYS A 240 -47.54 10.90 -22.51
C LYS A 240 -47.23 12.18 -23.28
N VAL A 241 -46.13 12.22 -24.02
CA VAL A 241 -45.79 13.35 -24.88
C VAL A 241 -46.77 13.46 -26.05
N VAL A 242 -47.18 12.34 -26.65
CA VAL A 242 -48.18 12.32 -27.74
C VAL A 242 -49.57 12.73 -27.25
N GLU A 243 -49.94 12.32 -26.04
CA GLU A 243 -51.22 12.66 -25.38
C GLU A 243 -51.26 14.10 -24.86
N GLY A 244 -50.11 14.78 -24.83
CA GLY A 244 -49.99 16.16 -24.36
C GLY A 244 -49.92 16.31 -22.84
N GLU A 245 -49.70 15.21 -22.11
CA GLU A 245 -49.55 15.18 -20.65
C GLU A 245 -48.13 15.57 -20.19
N SER A 246 -47.13 15.45 -21.07
CA SER A 246 -45.73 15.80 -20.81
C SER A 246 -45.16 16.66 -21.94
N SER A 247 -44.16 17.50 -21.64
CA SER A 247 -43.43 18.23 -22.67
C SER A 247 -42.33 17.35 -23.29
N LEU A 248 -41.97 17.64 -24.54
CA LEU A 248 -40.89 16.92 -25.23
C LEU A 248 -39.54 17.44 -24.74
N SER A 249 -38.85 16.62 -23.95
CA SER A 249 -37.47 16.86 -23.53
C SER A 249 -36.51 16.97 -24.72
N PRO A 250 -35.42 17.76 -24.59
CA PRO A 250 -34.40 17.88 -25.63
C PRO A 250 -33.82 16.53 -26.02
N ALA A 251 -33.63 16.30 -27.32
CA ALA A 251 -33.07 15.03 -27.82
C ALA A 251 -31.70 14.68 -27.22
N ASN A 252 -30.88 15.70 -26.92
CA ASN A 252 -29.59 15.50 -26.26
C ASN A 252 -29.74 14.87 -24.87
N ASP A 253 -30.72 15.31 -24.08
CA ASP A 253 -30.95 14.81 -22.73
C ASP A 253 -31.41 13.36 -22.76
N ILE A 254 -32.27 12.99 -23.71
CA ILE A 254 -32.75 11.62 -23.91
C ILE A 254 -31.58 10.69 -24.24
N VAL A 255 -30.75 11.06 -25.22
CA VAL A 255 -29.59 10.26 -25.64
C VAL A 255 -28.58 10.13 -24.50
N ARG A 256 -28.26 11.23 -23.83
CA ARG A 256 -27.32 11.27 -22.70
C ARG A 256 -27.81 10.42 -21.53
N PHE A 257 -29.11 10.43 -21.25
CA PHE A 257 -29.73 9.64 -20.19
C PHE A 257 -29.69 8.15 -20.51
N GLN A 258 -30.11 7.75 -21.72
CA GLN A 258 -30.05 6.36 -22.16
C GLN A 258 -28.61 5.82 -22.17
N PHE A 259 -27.65 6.64 -22.60
CA PHE A 259 -26.24 6.29 -22.57
C PHE A 259 -25.74 6.10 -21.13
N ALA A 260 -26.04 7.01 -20.21
CA ALA A 260 -25.69 6.89 -18.79
C ALA A 260 -26.28 5.61 -18.17
N MET A 261 -27.58 5.35 -18.37
CA MET A 261 -28.25 4.15 -17.88
C MET A 261 -27.63 2.85 -18.44
N SER A 262 -27.28 2.84 -19.73
CA SER A 262 -26.58 1.72 -20.35
C SER A 262 -25.20 1.49 -19.71
N LEU A 263 -24.45 2.55 -19.41
CA LEU A 263 -23.17 2.45 -18.71
C LEU A 263 -23.32 1.89 -17.29
N ILE A 264 -24.36 2.32 -16.57
CA ILE A 264 -24.64 1.83 -15.22
C ILE A 264 -24.92 0.31 -15.25
N ALA A 265 -25.80 -0.15 -16.16
CA ALA A 265 -26.13 -1.57 -16.32
C ALA A 265 -24.91 -2.38 -16.80
N LYS A 266 -24.16 -1.86 -17.77
CA LYS A 266 -22.95 -2.51 -18.30
C LYS A 266 -21.85 -2.62 -17.24
N PHE A 267 -21.73 -1.65 -16.34
CA PHE A 267 -20.78 -1.71 -15.24
C PHE A 267 -21.12 -2.82 -14.24
N ALA A 268 -22.41 -3.09 -14.00
CA ALA A 268 -22.83 -4.22 -13.17
C ALA A 268 -22.39 -5.56 -13.78
N ILE A 269 -22.59 -5.75 -15.09
CA ILE A 269 -22.12 -6.93 -15.82
C ILE A 269 -20.60 -7.09 -15.74
N LEU A 270 -19.85 -6.00 -15.93
CA LEU A 270 -18.40 -6.01 -15.82
C LEU A 270 -17.92 -6.30 -14.40
N SER A 271 -18.67 -5.88 -13.38
CA SER A 271 -18.36 -6.15 -11.98
C SER A 271 -18.53 -7.62 -11.63
N ASP A 272 -19.54 -8.30 -12.19
CA ASP A 272 -19.70 -9.75 -12.11
C ASP A 272 -18.55 -10.49 -12.81
N GLU A 273 -18.22 -10.09 -14.04
CA GLU A 273 -17.09 -10.65 -14.80
C GLU A 273 -15.77 -10.52 -14.01
N PHE A 274 -15.52 -9.32 -13.47
CA PHE A 274 -14.35 -9.04 -12.64
C PHE A 274 -14.33 -9.89 -11.36
N TYR A 275 -15.44 -9.94 -10.64
CA TYR A 275 -15.57 -10.73 -9.42
C TYR A 275 -15.23 -12.20 -9.68
N ASN A 276 -15.86 -12.80 -10.69
CA ASN A 276 -15.67 -14.21 -11.05
C ASN A 276 -14.22 -14.51 -11.47
N LEU A 277 -13.60 -13.64 -12.27
CA LEU A 277 -12.20 -13.79 -12.67
C LEU A 277 -11.25 -13.73 -11.48
N VAL A 278 -11.42 -12.74 -10.59
CA VAL A 278 -10.59 -12.60 -9.39
C VAL A 278 -10.78 -13.80 -8.47
N ARG A 279 -12.00 -14.30 -8.30
CA ARG A 279 -12.27 -15.47 -7.45
C ARG A 279 -11.68 -16.76 -8.01
N ARG A 280 -11.79 -17.00 -9.32
CA ARG A 280 -11.17 -18.15 -9.98
C ARG A 280 -9.66 -18.13 -9.79
N GLN A 281 -9.05 -16.97 -10.01
CA GLN A 281 -7.61 -16.80 -9.81
C GLN A 281 -7.19 -17.04 -8.35
N GLN A 282 -7.93 -16.50 -7.37
CA GLN A 282 -7.66 -16.75 -5.95
C GLN A 282 -7.72 -18.24 -5.60
N LYS A 283 -8.67 -18.97 -6.20
CA LYS A 283 -8.83 -20.42 -6.00
C LYS A 283 -7.70 -21.22 -6.66
N GLU A 284 -7.30 -20.86 -7.88
CA GLU A 284 -6.16 -21.46 -8.59
C GLU A 284 -4.82 -21.20 -7.86
N GLU A 285 -4.62 -19.98 -7.37
CA GLU A 285 -3.48 -19.63 -6.54
C GLU A 285 -3.49 -20.46 -5.25
N ALA A 286 -4.61 -20.55 -4.54
CA ALA A 286 -4.72 -21.30 -3.30
C ALA A 286 -4.46 -22.81 -3.50
N HIS A 287 -4.93 -23.39 -4.61
CA HIS A 287 -4.65 -24.78 -4.98
C HIS A 287 -3.18 -25.03 -5.34
N SER A 288 -2.54 -24.11 -6.07
CA SER A 288 -1.11 -24.21 -6.43
C SER A 288 -0.15 -23.89 -5.26
N LEU A 289 -0.66 -23.28 -4.20
CA LEU A 289 0.10 -22.78 -3.05
C LEU A 289 0.44 -23.83 -1.97
N LYS A 290 -0.05 -25.07 -2.07
CA LYS A 290 0.00 -26.03 -0.94
C LYS A 290 1.40 -26.57 -0.56
N TRP A 291 2.44 -26.41 -1.39
CA TRP A 291 3.82 -26.75 -0.98
C TRP A 291 4.95 -26.00 -1.72
N TYR A 292 4.68 -25.37 -2.86
CA TYR A 292 5.72 -24.92 -3.79
C TYR A 292 6.11 -23.42 -3.69
N ASN A 293 5.37 -22.60 -2.93
CA ASN A 293 5.51 -21.14 -2.99
C ASN A 293 6.40 -20.52 -1.90
N TRP A 294 6.97 -21.33 -0.99
CA TRP A 294 7.97 -20.84 -0.04
C TRP A 294 9.21 -20.33 -0.76
N GLY A 295 9.76 -21.12 -1.68
CA GLY A 295 10.92 -20.72 -2.48
C GLY A 295 10.64 -19.49 -3.34
N GLY A 296 9.48 -19.41 -3.98
CA GLY A 296 9.11 -18.26 -4.81
C GLY A 296 8.95 -16.95 -4.04
N ARG A 297 8.25 -16.99 -2.89
CA ARG A 297 8.06 -15.82 -2.02
C ARG A 297 9.35 -15.41 -1.32
N PHE A 298 10.13 -16.37 -0.85
CA PHE A 298 11.46 -16.11 -0.30
C PHE A 298 12.39 -15.50 -1.35
N CYS A 299 12.43 -16.03 -2.58
CA CYS A 299 13.20 -15.45 -3.68
C CYS A 299 12.75 -14.04 -4.03
N ARG A 300 11.44 -13.73 -4.00
CA ARG A 300 10.92 -12.39 -4.24
C ARG A 300 11.33 -11.41 -3.13
N TYR A 301 11.17 -11.82 -1.87
CA TYR A 301 11.60 -11.03 -0.73
C TYR A 301 13.12 -10.81 -0.73
N MET A 302 13.91 -11.85 -1.00
CA MET A 302 15.37 -11.73 -1.16
C MET A 302 15.76 -10.85 -2.34
N LYS A 303 14.96 -10.83 -3.42
CA LYS A 303 15.13 -9.91 -4.53
C LYS A 303 14.88 -8.46 -4.11
N GLU A 304 13.79 -8.19 -3.40
CA GLU A 304 13.49 -6.86 -2.85
C GLU A 304 14.56 -6.41 -1.84
N CYS A 305 15.04 -7.31 -0.98
CA CYS A 305 16.15 -7.04 -0.07
C CYS A 305 17.44 -6.75 -0.84
N LYS A 306 17.75 -7.54 -1.86
CA LYS A 306 18.90 -7.31 -2.74
C LYS A 306 18.80 -5.95 -3.42
N GLU A 307 17.63 -5.59 -3.96
CA GLU A 307 17.39 -4.28 -4.59
C GLU A 307 17.54 -3.14 -3.58
N TYR A 308 17.02 -3.29 -2.37
CA TYR A 308 17.21 -2.33 -1.28
C TYR A 308 18.69 -2.15 -0.93
N TRP A 309 19.44 -3.23 -0.76
CA TRP A 309 20.87 -3.16 -0.42
C TRP A 309 21.72 -2.61 -1.56
N ILE A 310 21.39 -2.95 -2.82
CA ILE A 310 22.01 -2.35 -4.01
C ILE A 310 21.75 -0.84 -4.01
N HIS A 311 20.50 -0.42 -3.81
CA HIS A 311 20.14 0.99 -3.76
C HIS A 311 20.85 1.71 -2.60
N TRP A 312 20.88 1.11 -1.41
CA TRP A 312 21.59 1.64 -0.25
C TRP A 312 23.10 1.76 -0.46
N TRP A 313 23.70 0.80 -1.17
CA TRP A 313 25.12 0.85 -1.52
C TRP A 313 25.41 2.03 -2.46
N HIS A 314 24.56 2.23 -3.46
CA HIS A 314 24.68 3.33 -4.43
C HIS A 314 24.32 4.71 -3.88
N LEU A 315 23.63 4.80 -2.74
CA LEU A 315 23.41 6.08 -2.08
C LEU A 315 24.74 6.70 -1.63
N PRO A 316 24.93 8.02 -1.83
CA PRO A 316 26.10 8.72 -1.30
C PRO A 316 26.12 8.59 0.22
N PHE A 317 27.32 8.56 0.82
CA PHE A 317 27.46 8.38 2.27
C PHE A 317 26.64 9.41 3.06
N TRP A 318 26.58 10.64 2.54
CA TRP A 318 25.73 11.71 3.03
C TRP A 318 24.50 11.91 2.14
N ALA A 319 23.54 10.99 2.25
CA ALA A 319 22.36 10.98 1.41
C ALA A 319 21.27 11.95 1.85
N TYR A 320 21.29 12.43 3.10
CA TYR A 320 20.16 13.14 3.70
C TYR A 320 20.55 14.50 4.30
N GLY A 321 19.67 15.49 4.11
CA GLY A 321 19.77 16.83 4.71
C GLY A 321 20.79 17.77 4.03
N ASN A 322 20.40 19.03 3.86
CA ASN A 322 21.27 20.11 3.38
C ASN A 322 22.12 20.66 4.54
N MET A 323 23.18 19.94 4.90
CA MET A 323 24.09 20.29 5.99
C MET A 323 25.53 20.40 5.51
N THR A 324 26.28 21.32 6.10
CA THR A 324 27.72 21.43 5.87
C THR A 324 28.48 20.27 6.53
N LEU A 325 29.65 19.92 6.01
CA LEU A 325 30.48 18.82 6.51
C LEU A 325 30.86 19.02 7.99
N ARG A 326 31.04 20.28 8.42
CA ARG A 326 31.27 20.64 9.82
C ARG A 326 30.07 20.30 10.72
N GLN A 327 28.85 20.63 10.31
CA GLN A 327 27.63 20.30 11.08
C GLN A 327 27.45 18.78 11.22
N ARG A 328 27.78 18.03 10.18
CA ARG A 328 27.67 16.56 10.15
C ARG A 328 28.67 15.85 11.08
N LEU A 329 29.85 16.43 11.31
CA LEU A 329 30.89 15.83 12.14
C LEU A 329 30.91 16.32 13.59
N VAL A 330 30.42 17.54 13.87
CA VAL A 330 30.43 18.12 15.22
C VAL A 330 29.56 17.33 16.20
N HIS A 331 28.37 16.88 15.76
CA HIS A 331 27.48 16.07 16.60
C HIS A 331 28.08 14.71 16.97
N PRO A 332 28.55 13.87 16.01
CA PRO A 332 29.14 12.58 16.35
C PRO A 332 30.45 12.70 17.14
N LEU A 333 31.23 13.78 16.92
CA LEU A 333 32.40 14.08 17.76
C LEU A 333 32.01 14.38 19.21
N ARG A 334 30.98 15.21 19.42
CA ARG A 334 30.48 15.53 20.77
C ARG A 334 29.91 14.29 21.44
N LEU A 335 29.13 13.50 20.71
CA LEU A 335 28.52 12.27 21.22
C LEU A 335 29.59 11.24 21.62
N SER A 336 30.58 11.00 20.75
CA SER A 336 31.67 10.07 21.04
C SER A 336 32.51 10.55 22.22
N LEU A 337 32.89 11.83 22.27
CA LEU A 337 33.62 12.40 23.39
C LEU A 337 32.84 12.27 24.70
N THR A 338 31.55 12.58 24.69
CA THR A 338 30.71 12.52 25.89
C THR A 338 30.65 11.10 26.43
N ILE A 339 30.38 10.12 25.58
CA ILE A 339 30.28 8.71 26.00
C ILE A 339 31.64 8.18 26.49
N THR A 340 32.75 8.51 25.82
CA THR A 340 34.09 8.13 26.29
C THR A 340 34.43 8.77 27.64
N LEU A 341 34.06 10.04 27.84
CA LEU A 341 34.24 10.74 29.12
C LEU A 341 33.40 10.13 30.24
N PHE A 342 32.22 9.57 29.95
CA PHE A 342 31.42 8.82 30.91
C PHE A 342 31.98 7.41 31.19
N ALA A 343 32.62 6.77 30.21
CA ALA A 343 33.23 5.46 30.37
C ALA A 343 34.46 5.48 31.30
N PHE A 344 35.23 6.56 31.31
CA PHE A 344 36.43 6.68 32.15
C PHE A 344 36.14 6.59 33.67
N PRO A 345 35.17 7.32 34.26
CA PRO A 345 34.77 7.15 35.65
C PRO A 345 34.22 5.76 35.97
N LEU A 346 33.55 5.11 35.02
CA LEU A 346 33.00 3.75 35.21
C LEU A 346 34.11 2.71 35.32
N VAL A 347 35.14 2.79 34.47
CA VAL A 347 36.37 1.98 34.60
C VAL A 347 37.09 2.28 35.92
N ALA A 348 37.14 3.54 36.33
CA ALA A 348 37.73 3.94 37.62
C ALA A 348 37.00 3.35 38.83
N TRP A 349 35.68 3.24 38.75
CA TRP A 349 34.83 2.65 39.79
C TRP A 349 34.98 1.13 39.82
N ALA A 350 34.96 0.46 38.66
CA ALA A 350 35.11 -0.99 38.54
C ALA A 350 36.48 -1.51 39.03
N HIS A 351 37.52 -0.67 39.05
CA HIS A 351 38.83 -1.01 39.63
C HIS A 351 38.97 -0.70 41.13
N LYS A 352 37.97 -0.07 41.78
CA LYS A 352 37.97 0.21 43.22
C LYS A 352 37.30 -0.87 44.05
N GLU A 353 36.46 -1.71 43.44
CA GLU A 353 35.97 -2.98 43.98
C GLU A 353 36.95 -4.11 43.65
#